data_AF-A0A6L5WIN3-F1
#
_entry.id   AF-A0A6L5WIN3-F1
#
_cell.length_a   1.000
_cell.length_b   1.000
_cell.length_c   1.000
_cell.angle_alpha   90.00
_cell.angle_beta   90.00
_cell.angle_gamma   90.00
#
_symmetry.space_group_name_H-M   'P 1'
#
loop_
_entity.id
_entity.type
_entity.pdbx_description
1 polymer ?
#
loop_
_entity_poly.entity_id
_entity_poly.type
_entity_poly.pdbx_seq_one_letter_code
_entity_poly.pdbx_strand_id
1 'polypeptide(L)' 'MIEIVDNQEIKMQGDFISPEQFEEMFGISKSKQNRLRFRRNYTEKYSSKIPPLPYIRIGKKILYSIASVNEWLKKQEIK' A
#
# COMPACT_ATOMS: atom_id res chain seq x y z
N MET A 1 33.32 13.65 -7.08
CA MET A 1 32.97 12.88 -5.87
C MET A 1 31.49 13.14 -5.63
N ILE A 2 30.74 12.06 -5.47
CA ILE A 2 29.28 11.89 -5.47
C ILE A 2 28.49 13.19 -5.24
N GLU A 3 27.99 13.78 -6.33
CA GLU A 3 26.88 14.71 -6.25
C GLU A 3 25.65 13.88 -5.88
N ILE A 4 25.18 14.13 -4.66
CA ILE A 4 24.03 13.51 -4.04
C ILE A 4 22.87 13.67 -5.01
N VAL A 5 22.40 12.54 -5.53
CA VAL A 5 21.30 12.41 -6.48
C VAL A 5 20.15 13.26 -5.98
N ASP A 6 19.79 14.27 -6.76
CA ASP A 6 18.64 15.14 -6.55
C ASP A 6 17.45 14.25 -6.18
N ASN A 7 17.09 14.35 -4.91
CA ASN A 7 16.08 13.57 -4.24
C ASN A 7 14.76 13.95 -4.90
N GLN A 8 14.42 13.22 -5.97
CA GLN A 8 13.27 13.53 -6.81
C GLN A 8 12.07 13.78 -5.92
N GLU A 9 11.71 15.05 -5.81
CA GLU A 9 10.44 15.48 -5.26
C GLU A 9 9.41 15.01 -6.28
N ILE A 10 9.02 13.74 -6.17
CA ILE A 10 7.87 13.21 -6.89
C ILE A 10 6.70 13.98 -6.32
N LYS A 11 6.38 15.12 -6.96
CA LYS A 11 5.04 15.70 -6.92
C LYS A 11 4.11 14.61 -7.45
N MET A 12 3.67 13.72 -6.57
CA MET A 12 2.59 12.78 -6.83
C MET A 12 1.32 13.63 -6.95
N GLN A 13 1.13 14.26 -8.10
CA GLN A 13 -0.16 14.77 -8.52
C GLN A 13 -1.06 13.56 -8.78
N GLY A 14 -1.64 13.09 -7.70
CA GLY A 14 -2.47 11.92 -7.65
C GLY A 14 -2.31 11.27 -6.30
N ASP A 15 -3.35 11.31 -5.48
CA ASP A 15 -3.45 10.57 -4.23
C ASP A 15 -3.30 9.05 -4.41
N PHE A 16 -3.09 8.57 -5.63
CA PHE A 16 -3.09 7.16 -6.03
C PHE A 16 -1.74 6.70 -6.57
N ILE A 17 -1.25 5.60 -6.02
CA ILE A 17 0.04 5.00 -6.38
C ILE A 17 -0.15 3.58 -6.93
N SER A 18 0.74 3.17 -7.83
CA SER A 18 0.75 1.81 -8.36
C SER A 18 1.30 0.81 -7.32
N PRO A 19 1.11 -0.51 -7.52
CA PRO A 19 1.73 -1.53 -6.65
C PRO A 19 3.25 -1.48 -6.63
N GLU A 20 3.86 -0.97 -7.68
CA GLU A 20 5.32 -0.82 -7.80
C GLU A 20 5.79 0.35 -6.94
N GLN A 21 5.14 1.51 -7.11
CA GLN A 21 5.40 2.68 -6.27
C GLN A 21 5.11 2.42 -4.79
N PHE A 22 4.05 1.64 -4.49
CA PHE A 22 3.76 1.21 -3.12
C PHE A 22 4.90 0.38 -2.52
N GLU A 23 5.50 -0.52 -3.30
CA GLU A 23 6.63 -1.33 -2.86
C GLU A 23 7.86 -0.46 -2.61
N GLU A 24 8.14 0.49 -3.49
CA GLU A 24 9.25 1.44 -3.34
C GLU A 24 9.06 2.36 -2.12
N MET A 25 7.84 2.85 -1.88
CA MET A 25 7.54 3.79 -0.79
C MET A 25 7.44 3.13 0.59
N PHE A 26 6.83 1.94 0.67
CA PHE A 26 6.50 1.30 1.95
C PHE A 26 7.27 -0.01 2.21
N GLY A 27 8.10 -0.46 1.26
CA GLY A 27 8.90 -1.69 1.40
C GLY A 27 8.08 -2.99 1.44
N ILE A 28 6.80 -2.95 1.02
CA ILE A 28 5.92 -4.10 1.02
C ILE A 28 5.83 -4.66 -0.40
N SER A 29 6.33 -5.88 -0.58
CA SER A 29 6.38 -6.52 -1.90
C SER A 29 5.01 -6.71 -2.55
N LYS A 30 4.94 -6.64 -3.88
CA LYS A 30 3.72 -6.90 -4.67
C LYS A 30 3.01 -8.21 -4.29
N SER A 31 3.77 -9.28 -4.02
CA SER A 31 3.22 -10.57 -3.56
C SER A 31 2.54 -10.46 -2.19
N LYS A 32 3.15 -9.71 -1.26
CA LYS A 32 2.59 -9.46 0.07
C LYS A 32 1.36 -8.54 -0.03
N GLN A 33 1.42 -7.48 -0.82
CA GLN A 33 0.26 -6.64 -1.12
C GLN A 33 -0.92 -7.47 -1.67
N ASN A 34 -0.66 -8.37 -2.62
CA ASN A 34 -1.69 -9.25 -3.18
C ASN A 34 -2.37 -10.08 -2.09
N ARG A 35 -1.58 -10.69 -1.20
CA ARG A 35 -2.09 -11.45 -0.05
C ARG A 35 -2.92 -10.58 0.90
N LEU A 36 -2.49 -9.35 1.18
CA LEU A 36 -3.17 -8.41 2.07
C LEU A 36 -4.50 -7.86 1.49
N ARG A 37 -4.66 -7.89 0.17
CA ARG A 37 -5.93 -7.51 -0.49
C ARG A 37 -7.00 -8.60 -0.42
N PHE A 38 -6.64 -9.88 -0.22
CA PHE A 38 -7.60 -10.98 -0.26
C PHE A 38 -8.43 -11.08 1.02
N ARG A 39 -9.74 -10.80 0.89
CA ARG A 39 -10.74 -10.87 1.97
C ARG A 39 -10.82 -12.24 2.67
N ARG A 40 -10.50 -13.34 1.98
CA ARG A 40 -10.48 -14.71 2.55
C ARG A 40 -9.48 -14.85 3.72
N ASN A 41 -8.44 -14.02 3.74
CA ASN A 41 -7.47 -13.97 4.84
C ASN A 41 -8.01 -13.26 6.10
N TYR A 42 -9.21 -12.66 6.02
CA TYR A 42 -9.87 -11.87 7.05
C TYR A 42 -11.25 -12.44 7.42
N THR A 43 -11.42 -13.76 7.29
CA THR A 43 -12.63 -14.48 7.73
C THR A 43 -12.71 -14.52 9.25
N GLU A 44 -13.89 -14.68 9.84
CA GLU A 44 -14.11 -14.64 11.31
C GLU A 44 -13.12 -15.49 12.13
N LYS A 45 -12.69 -16.64 11.58
CA LYS A 45 -11.69 -17.57 12.17
C LYS A 45 -10.24 -17.09 12.07
N TYR A 46 -9.92 -16.26 11.08
CA TYR A 46 -8.59 -15.68 10.79
C TYR A 46 -8.57 -14.16 10.87
N SER A 47 -9.65 -13.56 11.40
CA SER A 47 -9.86 -12.13 11.51
C SER A 47 -8.86 -11.62 12.54
N SER A 48 -7.64 -11.42 12.07
CA SER A 48 -6.79 -10.40 12.63
C SER A 48 -7.69 -9.16 12.73
N LYS A 49 -7.68 -8.47 13.87
CA LYS A 49 -8.51 -7.28 14.20
C LYS A 49 -8.35 -6.10 13.22
N ILE A 50 -7.71 -6.37 12.09
CA ILE A 50 -7.11 -5.48 11.16
C ILE A 50 -7.78 -5.73 9.80
N PRO A 51 -8.30 -4.68 9.14
CA PRO A 51 -8.95 -4.80 7.84
C PRO A 51 -7.95 -5.17 6.72
N PRO A 52 -8.44 -5.66 5.56
CA PRO A 52 -7.61 -5.85 4.37
C PRO A 52 -6.98 -4.54 3.89
N LEU A 53 -5.87 -4.65 3.15
CA LEU A 53 -5.21 -3.50 2.53
C LEU A 53 -6.20 -2.81 1.57
N PRO A 54 -6.56 -1.53 1.79
CA PRO A 54 -7.48 -0.81 0.92
C PRO A 54 -6.86 -0.62 -0.46
N TYR A 55 -7.62 -0.90 -1.52
CA TYR A 55 -7.19 -0.71 -2.90
C TYR A 55 -8.37 -0.29 -3.77
N ILE A 56 -8.07 0.41 -4.87
CA ILE A 56 -9.03 0.73 -5.92
C ILE A 56 -8.67 -0.04 -7.17
N ARG A 57 -9.67 -0.65 -7.81
CA ARG A 57 -9.51 -1.34 -9.08
C ARG A 57 -10.18 -0.55 -10.19
N ILE A 58 -9.38 -0.09 -11.15
CA ILE A 58 -9.87 0.58 -12.37
C ILE A 58 -9.56 -0.34 -13.54
N GLY A 59 -10.57 -1.10 -13.96
CA GLY A 59 -10.42 -2.15 -14.97
C GLY A 59 -9.45 -3.26 -14.53
N LYS A 60 -8.29 -3.33 -15.19
CA LYS A 60 -7.20 -4.27 -14.86
C LYS A 60 -6.13 -3.66 -13.95
N LYS A 61 -6.15 -2.34 -13.72
CA LYS A 61 -5.17 -1.65 -12.87
C LYS A 61 -5.61 -1.67 -11.42
N ILE A 62 -4.66 -1.89 -10.52
CA ILE A 62 -4.86 -1.70 -9.08
C ILE A 62 -4.06 -0.47 -8.68
N LEU A 63 -4.68 0.39 -7.89
CA LEU A 63 -4.08 1.59 -7.34
C LEU A 63 -4.36 1.65 -5.83
N TYR A 64 -3.48 2.36 -5.13
CA TYR A 64 -3.58 2.56 -3.69
C TYR A 64 -3.69 4.03 -3.39
N SER A 65 -4.71 4.43 -2.62
CA SER A 65 -4.73 5.80 -2.10
C SER A 65 -3.71 5.93 -0.99
N ILE A 66 -2.78 6.89 -1.08
CA ILE A 66 -1.76 7.15 -0.05
C ILE A 66 -2.45 7.40 1.30
N ALA A 67 -3.51 8.20 1.32
CA ALA A 67 -4.27 8.51 2.53
C ALA A 67 -4.83 7.23 3.19
N SER A 68 -5.55 6.41 2.42
CA SER A 68 -6.14 5.17 2.94
C SER A 68 -5.08 4.16 3.39
N VAL A 69 -3.95 4.09 2.70
CA VAL A 69 -2.82 3.23 3.07
C VAL A 69 -2.19 3.68 4.37
N ASN A 70 -1.96 4.98 4.54
CA ASN A 70 -1.41 5.52 5.78
C ASN A 70 -2.33 5.26 6.97
N GLU A 71 -3.64 5.44 6.81
CA GLU A 71 -4.61 5.07 7.84
C GLU A 71 -4.59 3.56 8.14
N TRP A 72 -4.46 2.73 7.11
CA TRP A 72 -4.36 1.29 7.26
C TRP A 72 -3.08 0.87 7.99
N LEU A 73 -1.95 1.51 7.69
CA LEU A 73 -0.65 1.29 8.35
C LEU A 73 -0.72 1.67 9.83
N LYS A 74 -1.30 2.83 10.17
CA LYS A 74 -1.53 3.23 11.56
C LYS A 74 -2.33 2.19 12.34
N LYS A 75 -3.35 1.60 11.71
CA LYS A 75 -4.13 0.50 12.31
C LYS A 75 -3.34 -0.80 12.48
N GLN A 76 -2.22 -0.99 11.76
CA GLN A 76 -1.29 -2.11 12.00
C GLN A 76 -0.38 -1.85 13.19
N GLU A 77 0.09 -0.61 13.36
CA GLU A 77 1.09 -0.24 14.36
C GLU A 77 0.51 -0.15 15.77
N ILE A 78 -0.79 0.10 15.92
CA ILE A 78 -1.49 0.01 17.21
C ILE A 78 -1.61 -1.48 17.57
N LYS A 79 -0.58 -1.99 18.26
CA LYS A 79 -0.51 -3.35 18.80
C LYS A 79 -0.26 -3.33 20.30
#